data_AF-A0A0Q6C0F5-F1
#
_entry.id   AF-A0A0Q6C0F5-F1
#
_cell.length_a   1.000
_cell.length_b   1.000
_cell.length_c   1.000
_cell.angle_alpha   90.00
_cell.angle_beta   90.00
_cell.angle_gamma   90.00
#
_symmetry.space_group_name_H-M   'P 1'
#
loop_
_entity.id
_entity.type
_entity.pdbx_description
1 polymer ?
#
loop_
_entity_poly.entity_id
_entity_poly.type
_entity_poly.pdbx_seq_one_letter_code
_entity_poly.pdbx_strand_id
1 'polypeptide(L)'
;MPDGVFERDKALGGAFQCDYDTLAEVIDLPPVRSVSQGRAMAAIVLDAAVEGQGLDRTISYSRGRDYWSRNRPWHDSVDYSYDHVVPSVDALVEAGLLRDHVKAPSGKPTGWQSSYKAGDALHTLLLPKHRVVQTRELIRIRDRATRHLMPVPDTERVRRQWRWTERFDESLQGITIELGAGTRNGDLISFTRINPDGKEVTHTVHVGQTTYYRSYSGDLDSGGRFYGHWVQGVPSLLREGLILNGDRVAEPDYKTLHFGLLYASAGILLPEGYDPYLAVDWGNGRPHKQRRDLVKRGANTLINAPSFLSARGAIAARIAKADDAFVLGPRGKLQPSRESYAEAEAMITAVKVAHPRVRHLLHRDLGIRFQQIDSEMAREVCDELALKKGIAVVPIHDSFVVPIQSEGICEETMERVREKAFSRVMEKGGRSAAYSQKIQHVLDGALPPPAPASPVPPAVLQSDSSATAVQLDSGSDGSGWLDASPFSDPSYLASVLSDVGSFDPAADHRREPLVALPRSHGRAAPPEAPVAARAVDLVHPPIPAVESVVAPVPVAPSARARRPSFCQPGYDWEAAELAAMAAAPLSGARRWKKTKGRRISP
;
A
#
# COMPACT_ATOMS: atom_id res chain seq x y z
N MET A 1 -10.01 -18.65 1.32
CA MET A 1 -10.69 -17.91 2.39
C MET A 1 -12.09 -17.68 1.91
N PRO A 2 -13.09 -18.28 2.55
CA PRO A 2 -14.45 -17.93 2.25
C PRO A 2 -14.86 -16.76 3.12
N ASP A 3 -15.49 -15.80 2.47
CA ASP A 3 -16.47 -14.84 2.97
C ASP A 3 -16.48 -13.72 1.92
N GLY A 4 -17.68 -13.27 1.56
CA GLY A 4 -17.84 -11.99 0.87
C GLY A 4 -16.94 -10.95 1.54
N VAL A 5 -16.42 -10.03 0.74
CA VAL A 5 -15.60 -8.92 1.26
C VAL A 5 -16.49 -8.17 2.25
N PHE A 6 -16.46 -8.56 3.52
CA PHE A 6 -16.62 -7.63 4.62
C PHE A 6 -15.59 -6.58 4.29
N GLU A 7 -16.05 -5.38 3.95
CA GLU A 7 -15.18 -4.23 4.05
C GLU A 7 -14.57 -4.31 5.43
N ARG A 8 -13.26 -4.58 5.46
CA ARG A 8 -12.55 -4.79 6.70
C ARG A 8 -12.80 -3.55 7.54
N ASP A 9 -13.28 -3.76 8.77
CA ASP A 9 -13.50 -2.67 9.69
C ASP A 9 -12.29 -1.74 9.69
N LYS A 10 -12.55 -0.45 9.53
CA LYS A 10 -11.55 0.55 9.80
C LYS A 10 -11.28 0.51 11.31
N ALA A 11 -10.02 0.58 11.73
CA ALA A 11 -9.74 0.81 13.14
C ALA A 11 -10.01 2.29 13.46
N LEU A 12 -10.68 2.57 14.58
CA LEU A 12 -10.93 3.92 15.08
C LEU A 12 -9.63 4.72 15.06
N GLY A 13 -9.62 5.76 14.22
CA GLY A 13 -8.49 6.65 14.05
C GLY A 13 -8.39 7.65 15.19
N GLY A 14 -7.18 8.19 15.39
CA GLY A 14 -6.91 9.38 16.21
C GLY A 14 -6.46 10.56 15.36
N ALA A 15 -6.86 10.58 14.08
CA ALA A 15 -6.34 11.51 13.07
C ALA A 15 -6.97 12.90 13.13
N PHE A 16 -7.99 13.11 13.97
CA PHE A 16 -8.72 14.37 14.05
C PHE A 16 -8.68 14.94 15.47
N GLN A 17 -8.54 16.26 15.56
CA GLN A 17 -8.65 17.05 16.78
C GLN A 17 -9.64 18.17 16.53
N CYS A 18 -10.69 18.21 17.34
CA CYS A 18 -11.67 19.27 17.37
C CYS A 18 -12.07 19.52 18.82
N ASP A 19 -12.41 20.77 19.11
CA ASP A 19 -12.96 21.11 20.41
C ASP A 19 -14.42 20.64 20.49
N TYR A 20 -14.85 20.23 21.68
CA TYR A 20 -16.21 19.75 21.89
C TYR A 20 -17.23 20.84 21.58
N ASP A 21 -16.99 22.07 22.01
CA ASP A 21 -17.93 23.18 21.83
C ASP A 21 -18.05 23.56 20.35
N THR A 22 -16.93 23.57 19.62
CA THR A 22 -16.91 23.78 18.17
C THR A 22 -17.72 22.74 17.40
N LEU A 23 -17.68 21.47 17.82
CA LEU A 23 -18.50 20.44 17.18
C LEU A 23 -19.96 20.53 17.63
N ALA A 24 -20.22 20.89 18.89
CA ALA A 24 -21.57 21.08 19.42
C ALA A 24 -22.34 22.22 18.72
N GLU A 25 -21.65 23.17 18.09
CA GLU A 25 -22.27 24.22 17.25
C GLU A 25 -22.99 23.66 16.01
N VAL A 26 -22.58 22.49 15.51
CA VAL A 26 -23.11 21.92 14.26
C VAL A 26 -23.84 20.59 14.44
N ILE A 27 -23.75 19.97 15.62
CA ILE A 27 -24.46 18.72 15.94
C ILE A 27 -24.73 18.59 17.44
N ASP A 28 -25.90 18.08 17.80
CA ASP A 28 -26.28 17.88 19.20
C ASP A 28 -25.44 16.77 19.84
N LEU A 29 -24.51 17.14 20.72
CA LEU A 29 -23.60 16.20 21.38
C LEU A 29 -24.08 15.81 22.80
N PRO A 30 -23.88 14.54 23.21
CA PRO A 30 -24.12 14.10 24.58
C PRO A 30 -23.19 14.80 25.58
N PRO A 31 -23.65 15.07 26.82
CA PRO A 31 -22.83 15.71 27.84
C PRO A 31 -21.59 14.86 28.20
N VAL A 32 -20.49 15.55 28.49
CA VAL A 32 -19.20 14.93 28.85
C VAL A 32 -18.76 15.29 30.26
N ARG A 33 -18.01 14.40 30.90
CA ARG A 33 -17.54 14.57 32.29
C ARG A 33 -16.22 15.34 32.42
N SER A 34 -15.52 15.54 31.30
CA SER A 34 -14.22 16.23 31.26
C SER A 34 -13.90 16.72 29.86
N VAL A 35 -13.01 17.71 29.78
CA VAL A 35 -12.48 18.24 28.50
C VAL A 35 -11.82 17.14 27.66
N SER A 36 -11.07 16.23 28.28
CA SER A 36 -10.45 15.10 27.57
C SER A 36 -11.46 14.13 26.98
N GLN A 37 -12.56 13.85 27.70
CA GLN A 37 -13.66 13.07 27.13
C GLN A 37 -14.31 13.80 25.95
N GLY A 38 -14.54 15.13 26.09
CA GLY A 38 -15.06 15.98 25.02
C GLY A 38 -14.23 15.92 23.74
N ARG A 39 -12.91 16.08 23.85
CA ARG A 39 -11.98 15.97 22.70
C ARG A 39 -11.99 14.58 22.07
N ALA A 40 -12.02 13.52 22.88
CA ALA A 40 -12.12 12.16 22.37
C ALA A 40 -13.45 11.92 21.64
N MET A 41 -14.56 12.41 22.21
CA MET A 41 -15.89 12.34 21.58
C MET A 41 -15.91 13.07 20.24
N ALA A 42 -15.40 14.30 20.20
CA ALA A 42 -15.37 15.09 18.97
C ALA A 42 -14.54 14.40 17.87
N ALA A 43 -13.37 13.86 18.22
CA ALA A 43 -12.55 13.09 17.29
C ALA A 43 -13.25 11.81 16.78
N ILE A 44 -13.98 11.10 17.64
CA ILE A 44 -14.79 9.93 17.26
C ILE A 44 -15.88 10.33 16.26
N VAL A 45 -16.61 11.42 16.52
CA VAL A 45 -17.68 11.90 15.63
C VAL A 45 -17.11 12.32 14.29
N LEU A 46 -15.98 13.03 14.25
CA LEU A 46 -15.32 13.38 13.00
C LEU A 46 -14.87 12.14 12.23
N ASP A 47 -14.22 11.16 12.89
CA ASP A 47 -13.78 9.93 12.24
C ASP A 47 -14.95 9.11 11.68
N ALA A 48 -16.09 9.09 12.39
CA ALA A 48 -17.33 8.48 11.94
C ALA A 48 -17.97 9.25 10.78
N ALA A 49 -18.03 10.58 10.83
CA ALA A 49 -18.60 11.40 9.76
C ALA A 49 -17.81 11.27 8.46
N VAL A 50 -16.47 11.26 8.52
CA VAL A 50 -15.61 11.01 7.35
C VAL A 50 -15.87 9.64 6.74
N GLU A 51 -16.06 8.60 7.56
CA GLU A 51 -16.39 7.26 7.03
C GLU A 51 -17.81 7.18 6.48
N GLY A 52 -18.80 7.72 7.18
CA GLY A 52 -20.20 7.73 6.74
C GLY A 52 -20.39 8.45 5.40
N GLN A 53 -19.65 9.53 5.19
CA GLN A 53 -19.64 10.27 3.91
C GLN A 53 -18.87 9.56 2.78
N GLY A 54 -18.12 8.51 3.11
CA GLY A 54 -17.33 7.70 2.20
C GLY A 54 -17.86 6.28 2.08
N LEU A 55 -17.03 5.32 2.48
CA LEU A 55 -17.33 3.90 2.30
C LEU A 55 -18.40 3.38 3.29
N ASP A 56 -18.80 4.19 4.28
CA ASP A 56 -19.68 3.80 5.39
C ASP A 56 -19.22 2.49 6.06
N ARG A 57 -17.90 2.34 6.22
CA ARG A 57 -17.33 1.15 6.83
C ARG A 57 -17.65 1.11 8.31
N THR A 58 -17.80 -0.11 8.80
CA THR A 58 -17.74 -0.38 10.22
C THR A 58 -16.41 0.11 10.81
N ILE A 59 -16.47 0.84 11.92
CA ILE A 59 -15.31 1.32 12.68
C ILE A 59 -15.17 0.45 13.93
N SER A 60 -14.00 -0.16 14.09
CA SER A 60 -13.65 -1.05 15.20
C SER A 60 -12.77 -0.35 16.24
N TYR A 61 -13.01 -0.65 17.52
CA TYR A 61 -12.27 -0.11 18.64
C TYR A 61 -12.23 -1.09 19.82
N SER A 62 -11.24 -0.94 20.69
CA SER A 62 -11.08 -1.80 21.85
C SER A 62 -11.88 -1.34 23.05
N ARG A 63 -12.52 -2.32 23.70
CA ARG A 63 -13.12 -2.17 25.04
C ARG A 63 -12.28 -2.87 26.12
N GLY A 64 -11.01 -3.20 25.84
CA GLY A 64 -10.08 -3.75 26.82
C GLY A 64 -9.13 -2.68 27.36
N ARG A 65 -9.05 -2.51 28.69
CA ARG A 65 -8.14 -1.52 29.32
C ARG A 65 -6.68 -1.73 28.91
N ASP A 66 -6.24 -2.98 28.78
CA ASP A 66 -4.87 -3.33 28.39
C ASP A 66 -4.48 -2.86 26.98
N TYR A 67 -5.44 -2.81 26.05
CA TYR A 67 -5.17 -2.26 24.72
C TYR A 67 -4.79 -0.79 24.83
N TRP A 68 -5.57 -0.02 25.58
CA TRP A 68 -5.35 1.42 25.72
C TRP A 68 -4.08 1.72 26.50
N SER A 69 -3.75 0.94 27.53
CA SER A 69 -2.50 1.13 28.27
C SER A 69 -1.26 0.82 27.41
N ARG A 70 -1.29 -0.26 26.61
CA ARG A 70 -0.20 -0.65 25.71
C ARG A 70 -0.05 0.29 24.52
N ASN A 71 -1.15 0.83 24.01
CA ASN A 71 -1.14 1.72 22.85
C ASN A 71 -1.09 3.21 23.21
N ARG A 72 -1.11 3.57 24.50
CA ARG A 72 -0.99 4.95 24.97
C ARG A 72 0.20 5.72 24.39
N PRO A 73 1.40 5.13 24.20
CA PRO A 73 2.52 5.84 23.57
C PRO A 73 2.27 6.21 22.09
N TRP A 74 1.32 5.52 21.44
CA TRP A 74 1.05 5.57 20.00
C TRP A 74 -0.19 6.40 19.64
N HIS A 75 -0.93 6.88 20.64
CA HIS A 75 -1.99 7.84 20.44
C HIS A 75 -1.43 9.24 20.64
N ASP A 76 -1.47 10.08 19.60
CA ASP A 76 -0.98 11.46 19.66
C ASP A 76 -1.76 12.36 20.62
N SER A 77 -2.91 11.90 21.13
CA SER A 77 -3.65 12.54 22.20
C SER A 77 -3.72 11.65 23.44
N VAL A 78 -3.38 12.24 24.60
CA VAL A 78 -3.68 11.66 25.93
C VAL A 78 -5.18 11.47 26.16
N ASP A 79 -5.99 12.07 25.29
CA ASP A 79 -7.44 12.02 25.29
C ASP A 79 -7.96 10.65 24.79
N TYR A 80 -7.22 9.94 23.93
CA TYR A 80 -7.57 8.59 23.49
C TYR A 80 -7.19 7.53 24.52
N SER A 81 -8.10 7.29 25.47
CA SER A 81 -7.96 6.28 26.50
C SER A 81 -9.23 5.46 26.65
N TYR A 82 -9.13 4.32 27.35
CA TYR A 82 -10.31 3.51 27.72
C TYR A 82 -11.39 4.36 28.38
N ASP A 83 -10.98 5.21 29.32
CA ASP A 83 -11.88 6.01 30.16
C ASP A 83 -12.51 7.19 29.40
N HIS A 84 -12.08 7.48 28.18
CA HIS A 84 -12.69 8.52 27.35
C HIS A 84 -13.42 7.92 26.16
N VAL A 85 -12.79 7.00 25.42
CA VAL A 85 -13.34 6.42 24.19
C VAL A 85 -14.55 5.54 24.48
N VAL A 86 -14.48 4.65 25.48
CA VAL A 86 -15.58 3.71 25.75
C VAL A 86 -16.85 4.46 26.18
N PRO A 87 -16.81 5.37 27.18
CA PRO A 87 -17.98 6.15 27.55
C PRO A 87 -18.49 7.06 26.43
N SER A 88 -17.60 7.68 25.64
CA SER A 88 -18.02 8.52 24.51
C SER A 88 -18.74 7.72 23.44
N VAL A 89 -18.23 6.54 23.04
CA VAL A 89 -18.95 5.68 22.07
C VAL A 89 -20.30 5.24 22.62
N ASP A 90 -20.37 4.81 23.89
CA ASP A 90 -21.64 4.39 24.48
C ASP A 90 -22.67 5.54 24.49
N ALA A 91 -22.27 6.76 24.86
CA ALA A 91 -23.14 7.94 24.85
C ALA A 91 -23.57 8.37 23.44
N LEU A 92 -22.66 8.30 22.46
CA LEU A 92 -22.96 8.64 21.06
C LEU A 92 -23.91 7.62 20.42
N VAL A 93 -23.81 6.34 20.79
CA VAL A 93 -24.76 5.30 20.36
C VAL A 93 -26.14 5.56 20.97
N GLU A 94 -26.20 5.90 22.25
CA GLU A 94 -27.46 6.25 22.93
C GLU A 94 -28.14 7.48 22.30
N ALA A 95 -27.35 8.47 21.87
CA ALA A 95 -27.84 9.64 21.15
C ALA A 95 -28.15 9.40 19.66
N GLY A 96 -27.95 8.19 19.14
CA GLY A 96 -28.22 7.85 17.74
C GLY A 96 -27.21 8.42 16.72
N LEU A 97 -26.12 9.03 17.19
CA LEU A 97 -25.05 9.53 16.33
C LEU A 97 -24.15 8.41 15.79
N LEU A 98 -24.13 7.27 16.49
CA LEU A 98 -23.49 6.03 16.03
C LEU A 98 -24.52 4.90 15.99
N ARG A 99 -24.48 4.07 14.95
CA ARG A 99 -25.41 2.95 14.75
C ARG A 99 -24.69 1.61 14.66
N ASP A 100 -25.46 0.54 14.55
CA ASP A 100 -24.96 -0.84 14.37
C ASP A 100 -23.86 -1.23 15.37
N HIS A 101 -24.02 -0.79 16.63
CA HIS A 101 -23.01 -0.99 17.67
C HIS A 101 -22.95 -2.46 18.10
N VAL A 102 -21.89 -3.16 17.72
CA VAL A 102 -21.61 -4.53 18.14
C VAL A 102 -20.55 -4.52 19.23
N LYS A 103 -20.95 -4.82 20.46
CA LYS A 103 -20.02 -4.97 21.58
C LYS A 103 -19.32 -6.33 21.52
N ALA A 104 -18.00 -6.31 21.61
CA ALA A 104 -17.20 -7.54 21.70
C ALA A 104 -17.65 -8.36 22.93
N PRO A 105 -17.97 -9.66 22.78
CA PRO A 105 -18.46 -10.46 23.89
C PRO A 105 -17.35 -10.71 24.92
N SER A 106 -17.71 -10.75 26.21
CA SER A 106 -16.77 -11.11 27.29
C SER A 106 -16.28 -12.56 27.13
N GLY A 107 -14.99 -12.79 27.39
CA GLY A 107 -14.38 -14.14 27.39
C GLY A 107 -14.14 -14.77 26.01
N LYS A 108 -14.30 -14.04 24.90
CA LYS A 108 -13.99 -14.52 23.54
C LYS A 108 -12.48 -14.47 23.23
N PRO A 109 -12.02 -15.17 22.17
CA PRO A 109 -10.61 -15.21 21.78
C PRO A 109 -10.02 -13.82 21.58
N THR A 110 -8.71 -13.71 21.81
CA THR A 110 -7.91 -12.51 21.52
C THR A 110 -8.14 -12.04 20.07
N GLY A 111 -8.43 -10.75 19.91
CA GLY A 111 -8.56 -10.11 18.59
C GLY A 111 -9.96 -9.64 18.20
N TRP A 112 -11.04 -10.03 18.90
CA TRP A 112 -12.38 -9.47 18.66
C TRP A 112 -12.45 -8.03 19.22
N GLN A 113 -12.81 -7.05 18.38
CA GLN A 113 -13.01 -5.64 18.74
C GLN A 113 -14.50 -5.25 18.72
N SER A 114 -14.88 -4.26 19.53
CA SER A 114 -16.24 -3.70 19.40
C SER A 114 -16.28 -2.79 18.19
N SER A 115 -17.46 -2.56 17.63
CA SER A 115 -17.57 -1.79 16.39
C SER A 115 -18.88 -1.03 16.27
N TYR A 116 -18.89 0.01 15.46
CA TYR A 116 -20.07 0.83 15.15
C TYR A 116 -19.98 1.37 13.72
N LYS A 117 -21.08 1.95 13.23
CA LYS A 117 -21.13 2.76 12.00
C LYS A 117 -21.53 4.19 12.32
N ALA A 118 -21.31 5.09 11.37
CA ALA A 118 -21.82 6.45 11.43
C ALA A 118 -23.36 6.42 11.43
N GLY A 119 -24.01 7.17 12.33
CA GLY A 119 -25.45 7.39 12.28
C GLY A 119 -25.84 8.36 11.16
N ASP A 120 -27.10 8.35 10.76
CA ASP A 120 -27.61 9.08 9.58
C ASP A 120 -27.25 10.57 9.58
N ALA A 121 -27.29 11.22 10.75
CA ALA A 121 -26.93 12.64 10.91
C ALA A 121 -25.48 12.96 10.49
N LEU A 122 -24.58 11.98 10.52
CA LEU A 122 -23.16 12.17 10.19
C LEU A 122 -22.86 12.07 8.69
N HIS A 123 -23.77 11.48 7.89
CA HIS A 123 -23.59 11.28 6.45
C HIS A 123 -23.65 12.57 5.64
N THR A 124 -24.21 13.64 6.19
CA THR A 124 -24.30 14.95 5.53
C THR A 124 -23.73 16.08 6.38
N LEU A 125 -23.06 15.73 7.49
CA LEU A 125 -22.51 16.72 8.40
C LEU A 125 -21.43 17.54 7.69
N LEU A 126 -21.64 18.86 7.61
CA LEU A 126 -20.58 19.78 7.25
C LEU A 126 -19.59 19.81 8.41
N LEU A 127 -18.39 19.26 8.20
CA LEU A 127 -17.40 19.19 9.27
C LEU A 127 -17.00 20.61 9.69
N PRO A 128 -17.06 20.94 10.99
CA PRO A 128 -16.61 22.23 11.47
C PRO A 128 -15.09 22.33 11.33
N LYS A 129 -14.54 23.53 11.56
CA LYS A 129 -13.09 23.72 11.54
C LYS A 129 -12.44 22.78 12.54
N HIS A 130 -11.55 21.94 12.05
CA HIS A 130 -10.85 20.96 12.87
C HIS A 130 -9.42 20.80 12.37
N ARG A 131 -8.60 20.16 13.19
CA ARG A 131 -7.20 19.87 12.86
C ARG A 131 -7.05 18.40 12.54
N VAL A 132 -6.41 18.11 11.41
CA VAL A 132 -5.85 16.79 11.18
C VAL A 132 -4.59 16.64 12.03
N VAL A 133 -4.61 15.71 12.96
CA VAL A 133 -3.47 15.39 13.80
C VAL A 133 -2.46 14.64 12.96
N GLN A 134 -1.39 15.33 12.62
CA GLN A 134 -0.20 14.71 12.08
C GLN A 134 0.48 13.98 13.23
N THR A 135 0.62 12.66 13.07
CA THR A 135 1.18 11.84 14.13
C THR A 135 2.64 12.19 14.32
N ARG A 136 3.08 12.51 15.55
CA ARG A 136 4.50 12.83 15.83
C ARG A 136 5.41 11.64 15.51
N GLU A 137 4.84 10.45 15.54
CA GLU A 137 5.52 9.23 15.19
C GLU A 137 5.58 9.01 13.67
N LEU A 138 6.54 9.69 13.03
CA LEU A 138 6.82 9.60 11.60
C LEU A 138 7.34 8.21 11.18
N ILE A 139 7.77 7.38 12.12
CA ILE A 139 8.30 6.04 11.88
C ILE A 139 7.49 5.05 12.71
N ARG A 140 6.74 4.16 12.06
CA ARG A 140 5.88 3.18 12.74
C ARG A 140 6.37 1.77 12.44
N ILE A 141 6.49 0.93 13.46
CA ILE A 141 6.80 -0.49 13.29
C ILE A 141 5.62 -1.31 13.80
N ARG A 142 5.05 -2.14 12.94
CA ARG A 142 3.92 -3.01 13.31
C ARG A 142 4.37 -4.44 13.48
N ASP A 143 3.95 -5.09 14.56
CA ASP A 143 4.14 -6.52 14.74
C ASP A 143 3.51 -7.30 13.57
N ARG A 144 4.18 -8.36 13.10
CA ARG A 144 3.73 -9.11 11.92
C ARG A 144 2.46 -9.93 12.20
N ALA A 145 2.33 -10.48 13.40
CA ALA A 145 1.22 -11.34 13.76
C ALA A 145 -0.01 -10.54 14.20
N THR A 146 0.17 -9.64 15.16
CA THR A 146 -0.90 -8.86 15.79
C THR A 146 -1.23 -7.57 15.05
N ARG A 147 -0.32 -7.06 14.20
CA ARG A 147 -0.43 -5.76 13.50
C ARG A 147 -0.44 -4.53 14.42
N HIS A 148 -0.20 -4.73 15.72
CA HIS A 148 -0.08 -3.64 16.69
C HIS A 148 1.21 -2.87 16.52
N LEU A 149 1.23 -1.60 16.93
CA LEU A 149 2.44 -0.78 16.94
C LEU A 149 3.40 -1.27 18.05
N MET A 150 4.68 -1.27 17.71
CA MET A 150 5.78 -1.72 18.57
C MET A 150 6.72 -0.57 18.89
N PRO A 151 7.42 -0.62 20.05
CA PRO A 151 8.49 0.30 20.39
C PRO A 151 9.46 0.53 19.23
N VAL A 152 9.61 1.78 18.80
CA VAL A 152 10.58 2.15 17.76
C VAL A 152 11.97 2.19 18.42
N PRO A 153 12.95 1.42 17.90
CA PRO A 153 14.27 1.38 18.51
C PRO A 153 15.01 2.71 18.28
N ASP A 154 15.58 3.28 19.33
CA ASP A 154 16.37 4.51 19.24
C ASP A 154 17.77 4.20 18.66
N THR A 155 17.86 4.23 17.33
CA THR A 155 19.10 3.98 16.58
C THR A 155 19.40 5.15 15.65
N GLU A 156 20.66 5.33 15.25
CA GLU A 156 21.03 6.38 14.29
C GLU A 156 20.29 6.23 12.95
N ARG A 157 20.01 4.98 12.52
CA ARG A 157 19.19 4.69 11.34
C ARG A 157 17.79 5.29 11.47
N VAL A 158 17.11 5.06 12.60
CA VAL A 158 15.77 5.60 12.87
C VAL A 158 15.81 7.12 12.94
N ARG A 159 16.76 7.71 13.69
CA ARG A 159 16.89 9.17 13.81
C ARG A 159 17.12 9.85 12.46
N ARG A 160 17.89 9.21 11.57
CA ARG A 160 18.10 9.71 10.20
C ARG A 160 16.83 9.64 9.36
N GLN A 161 16.09 8.53 9.43
CA GLN A 161 14.83 8.39 8.70
C GLN A 161 13.76 9.36 9.21
N TRP A 162 13.69 9.57 10.52
CA TRP A 162 12.79 10.53 11.14
C TRP A 162 13.11 11.96 10.65
N ARG A 163 14.37 12.42 10.79
CA ARG A 163 14.81 13.75 10.31
C ARG A 163 14.61 13.94 8.80
N TRP A 164 14.74 12.87 8.02
CA TRP A 164 14.48 12.96 6.58
C TRP A 164 12.99 13.11 6.31
N THR A 165 12.13 12.34 6.99
CA THR A 165 10.68 12.37 6.79
C THR A 165 10.12 13.73 7.21
N GLU A 166 10.59 14.28 8.34
CA GLU A 166 10.24 15.62 8.81
C GLU A 166 10.58 16.68 7.76
N ARG A 167 11.83 16.72 7.26
CA ARG A 167 12.23 17.67 6.22
C ARG A 167 11.47 17.50 4.90
N PHE A 168 11.12 16.26 4.56
CA PHE A 168 10.30 16.01 3.37
C PHE A 168 8.89 16.56 3.56
N ASP A 169 8.26 16.31 4.71
CA ASP A 169 6.95 16.87 5.06
C ASP A 169 6.96 18.40 5.10
N GLU A 170 8.01 19.02 5.63
CA GLU A 170 8.21 20.48 5.58
C GLU A 170 8.22 20.99 4.13
N SER A 171 8.87 20.28 3.21
CA SER A 171 8.90 20.65 1.78
C SER A 171 7.53 20.58 1.12
N LEU A 172 6.62 19.72 1.62
CA LEU A 172 5.26 19.59 1.10
C LEU A 172 4.34 20.73 1.55
N GLN A 173 4.65 21.40 2.67
CA GLN A 173 3.82 22.52 3.17
C GLN A 173 3.78 23.72 2.23
N GLY A 174 4.80 23.88 1.37
CA GLY A 174 4.85 24.93 0.36
C GLY A 174 4.13 24.60 -0.95
N ILE A 175 3.55 23.40 -1.06
CA ILE A 175 2.93 22.92 -2.30
C ILE A 175 1.41 23.12 -2.23
N THR A 176 0.85 23.70 -3.29
CA THR A 176 -0.61 23.77 -3.50
C THR A 176 -1.05 22.59 -4.36
N ILE A 177 -2.06 21.86 -3.91
CA ILE A 177 -2.61 20.70 -4.62
C ILE A 177 -4.11 20.89 -4.76
N GLU A 178 -4.58 20.90 -6.01
CA GLU A 178 -6.00 21.02 -6.33
C GLU A 178 -6.48 19.79 -7.09
N LEU A 179 -7.75 19.47 -6.93
CA LEU A 179 -8.43 18.42 -7.66
C LEU A 179 -9.83 18.90 -8.02
N GLY A 180 -10.11 19.04 -9.30
CA GLY A 180 -11.44 19.44 -9.79
C GLY A 180 -12.47 18.30 -9.78
N ALA A 181 -12.02 17.06 -9.63
CA ALA A 181 -12.89 15.88 -9.61
C ALA A 181 -13.45 15.58 -8.20
N GLY A 182 -14.65 15.01 -8.16
CA GLY A 182 -15.33 14.61 -6.93
C GLY A 182 -16.28 15.67 -6.37
N THR A 183 -17.09 15.27 -5.39
CA THR A 183 -18.01 16.16 -4.67
C THR A 183 -17.32 16.68 -3.41
N ARG A 184 -17.26 18.00 -3.27
CA ARG A 184 -16.57 18.64 -2.14
C ARG A 184 -17.54 19.02 -1.02
N ASN A 185 -17.20 18.63 0.21
CA ASN A 185 -17.87 19.03 1.44
C ASN A 185 -16.82 19.55 2.44
N GLY A 186 -16.56 20.87 2.42
CA GLY A 186 -15.46 21.47 3.17
C GLY A 186 -14.09 20.89 2.76
N ASP A 187 -13.41 20.26 3.71
CA ASP A 187 -12.11 19.61 3.51
C ASP A 187 -12.21 18.15 3.01
N LEU A 188 -13.44 17.64 2.83
CA LEU A 188 -13.68 16.32 2.24
C LEU A 188 -13.91 16.40 0.75
N ILE A 189 -13.31 15.46 0.02
CA ILE A 189 -13.62 15.20 -1.39
C ILE A 189 -14.08 13.74 -1.50
N SER A 190 -15.28 13.54 -2.02
CA SER A 190 -15.91 12.23 -2.21
C SER A 190 -15.96 11.86 -3.69
N PHE A 191 -15.64 10.60 -3.99
CA PHE A 191 -15.63 10.01 -5.33
C PHE A 191 -16.58 8.81 -5.36
N THR A 192 -17.71 8.95 -6.05
CA THR A 192 -18.67 7.86 -6.21
C THR A 192 -18.41 7.13 -7.52
N ARG A 193 -18.40 5.79 -7.46
CA ARG A 193 -18.37 4.93 -8.64
C ARG A 193 -19.38 3.80 -8.51
N ILE A 194 -19.87 3.31 -9.64
CA ILE A 194 -20.72 2.13 -9.71
C ILE A 194 -19.82 0.91 -9.96
N ASN A 195 -19.85 -0.06 -9.05
CA ASN A 195 -19.17 -1.34 -9.24
C ASN A 195 -19.90 -2.19 -10.31
N PRO A 196 -19.25 -3.22 -10.89
CA PRO A 196 -19.90 -4.13 -11.83
C PRO A 196 -21.14 -4.85 -11.30
N ASP A 197 -21.30 -4.97 -9.98
CA ASP A 197 -22.48 -5.53 -9.32
C ASP A 197 -23.63 -4.51 -9.16
N GLY A 198 -23.50 -3.32 -9.75
CA GLY A 198 -24.47 -2.23 -9.69
C GLY A 198 -24.45 -1.42 -8.40
N LYS A 199 -23.59 -1.76 -7.43
CA LYS A 199 -23.51 -1.03 -6.15
C LYS A 199 -22.68 0.24 -6.29
N GLU A 200 -23.23 1.34 -5.80
CA GLU A 200 -22.48 2.57 -5.60
C GLU A 200 -21.49 2.41 -4.45
N VAL A 201 -20.26 2.86 -4.68
CA VAL A 201 -19.21 2.93 -3.68
C VAL A 201 -18.62 4.32 -3.71
N THR A 202 -18.71 5.00 -2.58
CA THR A 202 -18.15 6.34 -2.39
C THR A 202 -16.84 6.25 -1.62
N HIS A 203 -15.77 6.82 -2.15
CA HIS A 203 -14.49 6.94 -1.47
C HIS A 203 -14.25 8.40 -1.09
N THR A 204 -13.83 8.66 0.14
CA THR A 204 -13.61 10.04 0.63
C THR A 204 -12.16 10.22 1.07
N VAL A 205 -11.60 11.37 0.71
CA VAL A 205 -10.28 11.83 1.15
C VAL A 205 -10.43 13.14 1.91
N HIS A 206 -9.55 13.37 2.88
CA HIS A 206 -9.51 14.61 3.67
C HIS A 206 -8.28 15.44 3.28
N VAL A 207 -8.48 16.61 2.65
CA VAL A 207 -7.37 17.40 2.06
C VAL A 207 -6.38 17.94 3.08
N GLY A 208 -6.78 18.08 4.34
CA GLY A 208 -5.89 18.41 5.46
C GLY A 208 -4.84 17.32 5.82
N GLN A 209 -4.92 16.13 5.23
CA GLN A 209 -3.91 15.07 5.39
C GLN A 209 -2.73 15.31 4.43
N THR A 210 -1.79 16.18 4.80
CA THR A 210 -0.72 16.66 3.92
C THR A 210 0.68 16.14 4.28
N THR A 211 0.80 15.15 5.16
CA THR A 211 2.09 14.62 5.65
C THR A 211 2.20 13.12 5.54
N TYR A 212 3.43 12.65 5.59
CA TYR A 212 3.79 11.25 5.48
C TYR A 212 4.37 10.70 6.78
N TYR A 213 4.09 9.43 7.02
CA TYR A 213 4.83 8.57 7.94
C TYR A 213 5.27 7.31 7.21
N ARG A 214 6.31 6.65 7.73
CA ARG A 214 6.81 5.37 7.20
C ARG A 214 6.29 4.23 8.05
N SER A 215 5.70 3.21 7.42
CA SER A 215 5.17 2.03 8.13
C SER A 215 5.94 0.77 7.80
N TYR A 216 6.64 0.24 8.79
CA TYR A 216 7.41 -1.01 8.77
C TYR A 216 6.62 -2.19 9.36
N SER A 217 7.08 -3.42 9.08
CA SER A 217 6.44 -4.65 9.54
C SER A 217 7.44 -5.62 10.18
N GLY A 218 7.43 -5.69 11.51
CA GLY A 218 8.31 -6.51 12.33
C GLY A 218 9.67 -5.87 12.56
N ASP A 219 10.33 -5.46 11.47
CA ASP A 219 11.67 -4.87 11.51
C ASP A 219 11.81 -3.71 10.49
N LEU A 220 12.90 -2.95 10.59
CA LEU A 220 13.20 -1.82 9.70
C LEU A 220 13.58 -2.23 8.27
N ASP A 221 13.72 -3.53 8.03
CA ASP A 221 14.11 -4.13 6.74
C ASP A 221 12.87 -4.73 6.03
N SER A 222 11.67 -4.44 6.51
CA SER A 222 10.39 -4.98 6.03
C SER A 222 9.33 -3.88 5.94
N GLY A 223 8.79 -3.62 4.75
CA GLY A 223 7.90 -2.48 4.51
C GLY A 223 8.68 -1.16 4.55
N GLY A 224 8.08 -0.10 5.07
CA GLY A 224 8.73 1.22 5.19
C GLY A 224 8.18 2.27 4.24
N ARG A 225 7.25 1.89 3.34
CA ARG A 225 6.53 2.79 2.43
C ARG A 225 5.95 4.00 3.16
N PHE A 226 5.87 5.10 2.42
CA PHE A 226 5.24 6.34 2.84
C PHE A 226 3.71 6.21 2.82
N TYR A 227 3.06 6.67 3.89
CA TYR A 227 1.61 6.71 4.06
C TYR A 227 1.19 8.03 4.70
N GLY A 228 -0.02 8.49 4.43
CA GLY A 228 -0.65 9.59 5.19
C GLY A 228 -1.16 10.73 4.33
N HIS A 229 -0.57 10.96 3.16
CA HIS A 229 -0.96 12.07 2.30
C HIS A 229 -2.28 11.77 1.55
N TRP A 230 -3.20 12.72 1.50
CA TRP A 230 -4.56 12.55 0.97
C TRP A 230 -4.60 12.11 -0.50
N VAL A 231 -3.63 12.57 -1.28
CA VAL A 231 -3.44 12.18 -2.70
C VAL A 231 -3.26 10.67 -2.86
N GLN A 232 -2.77 9.96 -1.85
CA GLN A 232 -2.69 8.49 -1.88
C GLN A 232 -4.07 7.81 -1.85
N GLY A 233 -5.09 8.49 -1.31
CA GLY A 233 -6.48 8.03 -1.33
C GLY A 233 -7.21 8.37 -2.63
N VAL A 234 -6.68 9.27 -3.46
CA VAL A 234 -7.33 9.63 -4.73
C VAL A 234 -7.25 8.44 -5.69
N PRO A 235 -8.39 8.00 -6.28
CA PRO A 235 -8.42 6.93 -7.27
C PRO A 235 -7.45 7.21 -8.42
N SER A 236 -6.73 6.19 -8.90
CA SER A 236 -5.67 6.37 -9.90
C SER A 236 -6.12 7.09 -11.17
N LEU A 237 -7.32 6.79 -11.66
CA LEU A 237 -7.89 7.44 -12.86
C LEU A 237 -8.22 8.92 -12.65
N LEU A 238 -8.37 9.37 -11.40
CA LEU A 238 -8.68 10.76 -11.09
C LEU A 238 -7.42 11.57 -10.77
N ARG A 239 -6.28 10.92 -10.55
CA ARG A 239 -5.02 11.61 -10.24
C ARG A 239 -4.46 12.40 -11.42
N GLU A 240 -4.79 12.03 -12.66
CA GLU A 240 -4.43 12.82 -13.85
C GLU A 240 -5.07 14.23 -13.85
N GLY A 241 -6.15 14.43 -13.10
CA GLY A 241 -6.84 15.70 -12.92
C GLY A 241 -6.30 16.55 -11.77
N LEU A 242 -5.22 16.12 -11.10
CA LEU A 242 -4.55 16.93 -10.08
C LEU A 242 -3.85 18.13 -10.73
N ILE A 243 -3.87 19.26 -10.02
CA ILE A 243 -3.08 20.44 -10.33
C ILE A 243 -2.12 20.68 -9.17
N LEU A 244 -0.82 20.75 -9.49
CA LEU A 244 0.28 20.88 -8.53
C LEU A 244 0.97 22.21 -8.75
N ASN A 245 0.85 23.14 -7.80
CA ASN A 245 1.34 24.53 -7.91
C ASN A 245 0.83 25.27 -9.16
N GLY A 246 -0.38 24.95 -9.61
CA GLY A 246 -0.98 25.54 -10.81
C GLY A 246 -0.70 24.76 -12.11
N ASP A 247 0.17 23.76 -12.08
CA ASP A 247 0.52 22.96 -13.26
C ASP A 247 -0.23 21.63 -13.30
N ARG A 248 -0.54 21.13 -14.51
CA ARG A 248 -0.99 19.75 -14.69
C ARG A 248 0.08 18.77 -14.23
N VAL A 249 -0.33 17.57 -13.84
CA VAL A 249 0.59 16.55 -13.33
C VAL A 249 0.91 15.47 -14.36
N ALA A 250 2.05 14.81 -14.15
CA ALA A 250 2.35 13.47 -14.65
C ALA A 250 2.54 12.52 -13.45
N GLU A 251 2.30 11.22 -13.65
CA GLU A 251 2.55 10.18 -12.64
C GLU A 251 3.49 9.07 -13.20
N PRO A 252 4.80 9.33 -13.37
CA PRO A 252 5.77 8.28 -13.69
C PRO A 252 5.74 7.14 -12.67
N ASP A 253 5.76 5.89 -13.15
CA ASP A 253 5.66 4.66 -12.35
C ASP A 253 6.71 3.62 -12.75
N TYR A 254 7.22 2.87 -11.77
CA TYR A 254 8.16 1.79 -12.05
C TYR A 254 7.48 0.58 -12.70
N LYS A 255 7.86 0.30 -13.95
CA LYS A 255 7.41 -0.91 -14.65
C LYS A 255 8.01 -2.17 -13.98
N THR A 256 7.14 -3.06 -13.50
CA THR A 256 7.51 -4.42 -13.05
C THR A 256 8.45 -4.50 -11.83
N LEU A 257 8.52 -3.46 -11.00
CA LEU A 257 9.54 -3.28 -9.95
C LEU A 257 9.85 -4.53 -9.11
N HIS A 258 8.84 -5.12 -8.47
CA HIS A 258 9.03 -6.29 -7.59
C HIS A 258 9.57 -7.52 -8.32
N PHE A 259 9.19 -7.71 -9.58
CA PHE A 259 9.70 -8.83 -10.38
C PHE A 259 11.12 -8.57 -10.87
N GLY A 260 11.44 -7.30 -11.18
CA GLY A 260 12.81 -6.87 -11.41
C GLY A 260 13.71 -7.11 -10.19
N LEU A 261 13.24 -6.76 -8.98
CA LEU A 261 13.95 -7.03 -7.73
C LEU A 261 14.12 -8.53 -7.46
N LEU A 262 13.15 -9.36 -7.84
CA LEU A 262 13.24 -10.82 -7.77
C LEU A 262 14.38 -11.35 -8.65
N TYR A 263 14.49 -10.88 -9.89
CA TYR A 263 15.57 -11.24 -10.80
C TYR A 263 16.92 -10.69 -10.34
N ALA A 264 16.98 -9.45 -9.88
CA ALA A 264 18.18 -8.86 -9.32
C ALA A 264 18.68 -9.66 -8.10
N SER A 265 17.76 -10.21 -7.28
CA SER A 265 18.13 -11.07 -6.16
C SER A 265 18.79 -12.39 -6.59
N ALA A 266 18.53 -12.83 -7.83
CA ALA A 266 19.23 -13.94 -8.48
C ALA A 266 20.48 -13.51 -9.28
N GLY A 267 20.89 -12.24 -9.17
CA GLY A 267 22.05 -11.70 -9.90
C GLY A 267 21.79 -11.46 -11.40
N ILE A 268 20.52 -11.34 -11.81
CA ILE A 268 20.12 -11.21 -13.21
C ILE A 268 19.36 -9.90 -13.39
N LEU A 269 19.68 -9.13 -14.42
CA LEU A 269 18.84 -8.03 -14.86
C LEU A 269 17.75 -8.54 -15.80
N LEU A 270 16.51 -8.08 -15.60
CA LEU A 270 15.48 -8.27 -16.61
C LEU A 270 15.85 -7.47 -17.86
N PRO A 271 15.73 -8.07 -19.07
CA PRO A 271 15.94 -7.33 -20.31
C PRO A 271 14.97 -6.15 -20.41
N GLU A 272 15.43 -5.07 -21.04
CA GLU A 272 14.56 -3.94 -21.34
C GLU A 272 13.37 -4.36 -22.22
N GLY A 273 12.19 -3.81 -21.96
CA GLY A 273 10.96 -4.14 -22.67
C GLY A 273 10.37 -5.53 -22.37
N TYR A 274 11.06 -6.38 -21.60
CA TYR A 274 10.55 -7.70 -21.23
C TYR A 274 9.44 -7.59 -20.17
N ASP A 275 8.25 -8.06 -20.51
CA ASP A 275 7.13 -8.16 -19.56
C ASP A 275 7.08 -9.57 -18.95
N PRO A 276 7.48 -9.74 -17.67
CA PRO A 276 7.49 -11.05 -17.04
C PRO A 276 6.09 -11.66 -16.90
N TYR A 277 5.04 -10.85 -16.88
CA TYR A 277 3.68 -11.36 -16.72
C TYR A 277 3.10 -11.86 -18.05
N LEU A 278 3.53 -11.30 -19.17
CA LEU A 278 3.09 -11.75 -20.51
C LEU A 278 3.81 -13.01 -20.97
N ALA A 279 5.00 -13.29 -20.45
CA ALA A 279 5.73 -14.53 -20.73
C ALA A 279 5.09 -15.79 -20.11
N VAL A 280 4.06 -15.63 -19.27
CA VAL A 280 3.37 -16.74 -18.60
C VAL A 280 2.26 -17.28 -19.50
N ASP A 281 2.45 -18.50 -19.98
CA ASP A 281 1.45 -19.23 -20.77
C ASP A 281 0.35 -19.80 -19.86
N TRP A 282 -0.65 -18.97 -19.56
CA TRP A 282 -1.80 -19.33 -18.73
C TRP A 282 -3.03 -18.49 -19.08
N GLY A 283 -4.21 -19.10 -19.11
CA GLY A 283 -5.48 -18.39 -19.27
C GLY A 283 -5.68 -17.77 -20.66
N ASN A 284 -5.22 -18.44 -21.72
CA ASN A 284 -5.27 -17.94 -23.10
C ASN A 284 -6.68 -17.71 -23.65
N GLY A 285 -7.71 -18.30 -23.05
CA GLY A 285 -9.11 -18.00 -23.37
C GLY A 285 -9.62 -16.67 -22.82
N ARG A 286 -8.81 -15.93 -22.05
CA ARG A 286 -9.19 -14.65 -21.42
C ARG A 286 -8.69 -13.46 -22.24
N PRO A 287 -9.41 -12.32 -22.24
CA PRO A 287 -8.89 -11.06 -22.79
C PRO A 287 -7.50 -10.72 -22.24
N HIS A 288 -6.62 -10.27 -23.13
CA HIS A 288 -5.19 -10.04 -22.83
C HIS A 288 -4.96 -9.24 -21.53
N LYS A 289 -5.69 -8.14 -21.35
CA LYS A 289 -5.59 -7.28 -20.16
C LYS A 289 -5.99 -8.02 -18.88
N GLN A 290 -7.11 -8.73 -18.90
CA GLN A 290 -7.61 -9.51 -17.76
C GLN A 290 -6.62 -10.62 -17.38
N ARG A 291 -6.10 -11.34 -18.38
CA ARG A 291 -5.07 -12.38 -18.22
C ARG A 291 -3.83 -11.82 -17.53
N ARG A 292 -3.26 -10.74 -18.08
CA ARG A 292 -2.06 -10.09 -17.53
C ARG A 292 -2.28 -9.62 -16.10
N ASP A 293 -3.43 -9.03 -15.79
CA ASP A 293 -3.74 -8.54 -14.44
C ASP A 293 -3.90 -9.67 -13.41
N LEU A 294 -4.48 -10.80 -13.82
CA LEU A 294 -4.55 -12.00 -12.98
C LEU A 294 -3.16 -12.59 -12.74
N VAL A 295 -2.35 -12.74 -13.78
CA VAL A 295 -0.96 -13.24 -13.66
C VAL A 295 -0.11 -12.31 -12.80
N LYS A 296 -0.16 -10.98 -13.02
CA LYS A 296 0.57 -9.99 -12.19
C LYS A 296 0.23 -10.14 -10.71
N ARG A 297 -1.05 -10.25 -10.38
CA ARG A 297 -1.50 -10.43 -8.99
C ARG A 297 -1.11 -11.82 -8.45
N GLY A 298 -1.16 -12.86 -9.27
CA GLY A 298 -0.71 -14.19 -8.94
C GLY A 298 0.78 -14.24 -8.63
N ALA A 299 1.62 -13.77 -9.54
CA ALA A 299 3.06 -13.65 -9.39
C ALA A 299 3.46 -12.85 -8.12
N ASN A 300 2.87 -11.67 -7.91
CA ASN A 300 3.10 -10.89 -6.69
C ASN A 300 2.62 -11.61 -5.41
N THR A 301 1.56 -12.43 -5.51
CA THR A 301 1.14 -13.29 -4.41
C THR A 301 2.17 -14.38 -4.14
N LEU A 302 2.78 -14.97 -5.17
CA LEU A 302 3.82 -15.99 -5.01
C LEU A 302 5.10 -15.43 -4.36
N ILE A 303 5.46 -14.19 -4.67
CA ILE A 303 6.58 -13.50 -4.03
C ILE A 303 6.32 -13.29 -2.53
N ASN A 304 5.07 -12.99 -2.15
CA ASN A 304 4.69 -12.68 -0.76
C ASN A 304 4.24 -13.89 0.08
N ALA A 305 3.73 -14.95 -0.54
CA ALA A 305 3.20 -16.07 0.22
C ALA A 305 4.35 -16.88 0.86
N PRO A 306 4.23 -17.34 2.12
CA PRO A 306 5.26 -18.17 2.74
C PRO A 306 5.17 -19.66 2.32
N SER A 307 4.10 -20.04 1.60
CA SER A 307 3.88 -21.43 1.19
C SER A 307 3.00 -21.54 -0.06
N PHE A 308 3.05 -22.71 -0.70
CA PHE A 308 2.20 -23.05 -1.84
C PHE A 308 0.71 -22.99 -1.48
N LEU A 309 0.29 -23.58 -0.36
CA LEU A 309 -1.12 -23.64 0.03
C LEU A 309 -1.71 -22.25 0.29
N SER A 310 -0.94 -21.37 0.94
CA SER A 310 -1.33 -19.97 1.16
C SER A 310 -1.50 -19.22 -0.17
N ALA A 311 -0.52 -19.36 -1.08
CA ALA A 311 -0.57 -18.75 -2.40
C ALA A 311 -1.77 -19.27 -3.21
N ARG A 312 -1.94 -20.59 -3.30
CA ARG A 312 -3.03 -21.24 -4.03
C ARG A 312 -4.39 -20.73 -3.58
N GLY A 313 -4.62 -20.68 -2.27
CA GLY A 313 -5.90 -20.18 -1.73
C GLY A 313 -6.17 -18.71 -2.05
N ALA A 314 -5.13 -17.86 -2.02
CA ALA A 314 -5.26 -16.44 -2.32
C ALA A 314 -5.39 -16.15 -3.83
N ILE A 315 -4.79 -16.97 -4.68
CA ILE A 315 -4.92 -16.88 -6.14
C ILE A 315 -6.29 -17.40 -6.58
N ALA A 316 -6.72 -18.55 -6.07
CA ALA A 316 -8.04 -19.13 -6.37
C ALA A 316 -9.18 -18.17 -6.02
N ALA A 317 -9.09 -17.46 -4.88
CA ALA A 317 -10.08 -16.45 -4.52
C ALA A 317 -10.13 -15.25 -5.48
N ARG A 318 -9.01 -14.90 -6.13
CA ARG A 318 -8.99 -13.83 -7.14
C ARG A 318 -9.55 -14.28 -8.47
N ILE A 319 -9.26 -15.52 -8.88
CA ILE A 319 -9.81 -16.14 -10.09
C ILE A 319 -11.32 -16.29 -9.92
N ALA A 320 -11.77 -16.89 -8.82
CA ALA A 320 -13.20 -17.02 -8.51
C ALA A 320 -13.93 -15.67 -8.52
N LYS A 321 -13.30 -14.59 -8.02
CA LYS A 321 -13.89 -13.25 -8.09
C LYS A 321 -13.98 -12.71 -9.51
N ALA A 322 -12.99 -13.00 -10.36
CA ALA A 322 -12.99 -12.52 -11.74
C ALA A 322 -14.01 -13.25 -12.61
N ASP A 323 -14.33 -14.50 -12.25
CA ASP A 323 -15.20 -15.40 -13.04
C ASP A 323 -16.57 -15.63 -12.39
N ASP A 324 -16.87 -14.93 -11.30
CA ASP A 324 -18.06 -15.15 -10.47
C ASP A 324 -18.25 -16.63 -10.04
N ALA A 325 -17.14 -17.32 -9.76
CA ALA A 325 -17.08 -18.76 -9.49
C ALA A 325 -16.94 -19.08 -7.98
N PHE A 326 -17.61 -18.32 -7.11
CA PHE A 326 -17.74 -18.66 -5.69
C PHE A 326 -18.88 -19.65 -5.47
N VAL A 327 -18.65 -20.65 -4.63
CA VAL A 327 -19.62 -21.71 -4.29
C VAL A 327 -19.81 -21.82 -2.78
N LEU A 328 -20.98 -22.27 -2.34
CA LEU A 328 -21.26 -22.46 -0.91
C LEU A 328 -20.49 -23.69 -0.39
N GLY A 329 -19.57 -23.47 0.57
CA GLY A 329 -18.79 -24.54 1.19
C GLY A 329 -19.55 -25.30 2.29
N PRO A 330 -18.98 -26.41 2.81
CA PRO A 330 -19.62 -27.27 3.83
C PRO A 330 -20.02 -26.57 5.14
N ARG A 331 -19.44 -25.39 5.42
CA ARG A 331 -19.72 -24.57 6.60
C ARG A 331 -20.61 -23.36 6.31
N GLY A 332 -21.31 -23.36 5.17
CA GLY A 332 -22.17 -22.26 4.74
C GLY A 332 -21.42 -20.99 4.34
N LYS A 333 -20.11 -21.08 4.03
CA LYS A 333 -19.29 -19.92 3.63
C LYS A 333 -18.91 -20.00 2.15
N LEU A 334 -18.99 -18.89 1.44
CA LEU A 334 -18.65 -18.78 0.01
C LEU A 334 -17.16 -19.02 -0.23
N GLN A 335 -16.77 -20.10 -0.88
CA GLN A 335 -15.37 -20.45 -1.20
C GLN A 335 -15.12 -20.49 -2.71
N PRO A 336 -13.87 -20.39 -3.18
CA PRO A 336 -13.56 -20.62 -4.59
C PRO A 336 -13.99 -22.03 -5.03
N SER A 337 -14.48 -22.16 -6.26
CA SER A 337 -14.81 -23.45 -6.86
C SER A 337 -13.59 -24.38 -6.98
N ARG A 338 -13.82 -25.68 -7.23
CA ARG A 338 -12.74 -26.64 -7.45
C ARG A 338 -11.90 -26.26 -8.68
N GLU A 339 -12.57 -25.75 -9.71
CA GLU A 339 -12.00 -25.25 -10.95
C GLU A 339 -11.09 -24.04 -10.68
N SER A 340 -11.54 -23.09 -9.84
CA SER A 340 -10.73 -21.94 -9.42
C SER A 340 -9.44 -22.36 -8.70
N TYR A 341 -9.50 -23.42 -7.90
CA TYR A 341 -8.32 -24.01 -7.26
C TYR A 341 -7.39 -24.67 -8.27
N ALA A 342 -7.92 -25.45 -9.22
CA ALA A 342 -7.13 -26.08 -10.27
C ALA A 342 -6.45 -25.03 -11.18
N GLU A 343 -7.18 -23.98 -11.56
CA GLU A 343 -6.64 -22.86 -12.33
C GLU A 343 -5.53 -22.11 -11.58
N ALA A 344 -5.67 -21.92 -10.28
CA ALA A 344 -4.62 -21.34 -9.45
C ALA A 344 -3.36 -22.21 -9.46
N GLU A 345 -3.48 -23.53 -9.37
CA GLU A 345 -2.33 -24.45 -9.45
C GLU A 345 -1.66 -24.42 -10.83
N ALA A 346 -2.47 -24.38 -11.89
CA ALA A 346 -1.97 -24.22 -13.26
C ALA A 346 -1.22 -22.90 -13.43
N MET A 347 -1.74 -21.78 -12.92
CA MET A 347 -1.05 -20.48 -12.95
C MET A 347 0.28 -20.53 -12.21
N ILE A 348 0.31 -21.11 -11.01
CA ILE A 348 1.55 -21.25 -10.22
C ILE A 348 2.60 -22.04 -10.99
N THR A 349 2.17 -23.11 -11.65
CA THR A 349 3.04 -23.94 -12.48
C THR A 349 3.57 -23.15 -13.68
N ALA A 350 2.68 -22.47 -14.42
CA ALA A 350 3.04 -21.65 -15.57
C ALA A 350 4.04 -20.54 -15.20
N VAL A 351 3.85 -19.84 -14.08
CA VAL A 351 4.81 -18.84 -13.58
C VAL A 351 6.18 -19.47 -13.30
N LYS A 352 6.23 -20.65 -12.69
CA LYS A 352 7.49 -21.35 -12.40
C LYS A 352 8.20 -21.85 -13.66
N VAL A 353 7.44 -22.24 -14.68
CA VAL A 353 7.95 -22.67 -15.99
C VAL A 353 8.50 -21.48 -16.78
N ALA A 354 7.77 -20.35 -16.81
CA ALA A 354 8.20 -19.14 -17.49
C ALA A 354 9.44 -18.50 -16.86
N HIS A 355 9.65 -18.69 -15.55
CA HIS A 355 10.72 -18.03 -14.79
C HIS A 355 11.63 -19.02 -14.06
N PRO A 356 12.32 -19.95 -14.76
CA PRO A 356 13.08 -21.02 -14.13
C PRO A 356 14.24 -20.51 -13.30
N ARG A 357 14.83 -19.37 -13.68
CA ARG A 357 15.98 -18.76 -12.99
C ARG A 357 15.62 -18.20 -11.60
N VAL A 358 14.36 -17.84 -11.36
CA VAL A 358 13.92 -17.24 -10.08
C VAL A 358 12.89 -18.08 -9.33
N ARG A 359 12.46 -19.24 -9.88
CA ARG A 359 11.42 -20.08 -9.26
C ARG A 359 11.73 -20.50 -7.81
N HIS A 360 13.02 -20.59 -7.46
CA HIS A 360 13.51 -20.96 -6.12
C HIS A 360 13.36 -19.82 -5.09
N LEU A 361 13.14 -18.58 -5.55
CA LEU A 361 12.88 -17.41 -4.72
C LEU A 361 11.38 -17.16 -4.50
N LEU A 362 10.51 -17.88 -5.20
CA LEU A 362 9.06 -17.83 -4.97
C LEU A 362 8.70 -18.56 -3.67
N HIS A 363 7.59 -18.14 -3.05
CA HIS A 363 7.09 -18.64 -1.77
C HIS A 363 7.99 -18.34 -0.56
N ARG A 364 8.63 -17.16 -0.54
CA ARG A 364 9.66 -16.79 0.45
C ARG A 364 9.33 -15.54 1.25
N ASP A 365 8.11 -15.00 1.15
CA ASP A 365 7.72 -13.73 1.80
C ASP A 365 8.70 -12.57 1.46
N LEU A 366 9.23 -12.56 0.23
CA LEU A 366 10.21 -11.56 -0.19
C LEU A 366 9.57 -10.21 -0.49
N GLY A 367 8.27 -10.18 -0.78
CA GLY A 367 7.64 -8.94 -1.24
C GLY A 367 7.62 -7.86 -0.16
N ILE A 368 7.54 -8.20 1.13
CA ILE A 368 7.69 -7.20 2.21
C ILE A 368 9.13 -6.67 2.32
N ARG A 369 10.13 -7.47 1.97
CA ARG A 369 11.53 -7.01 1.88
C ARG A 369 11.72 -6.12 0.64
N PHE A 370 11.10 -6.48 -0.48
CA PHE A 370 11.07 -5.64 -1.67
C PHE A 370 10.35 -4.32 -1.43
N GLN A 371 9.33 -4.29 -0.56
CA GLN A 371 8.71 -3.04 -0.10
C GLN A 371 9.62 -2.15 0.73
N GLN A 372 10.71 -2.69 1.27
CA GLN A 372 11.71 -1.85 1.91
C GLN A 372 12.66 -1.23 0.89
N ILE A 373 13.01 -2.00 -0.13
CA ILE A 373 13.84 -1.50 -1.24
C ILE A 373 13.06 -0.47 -2.05
N ASP A 374 11.78 -0.72 -2.38
CA ASP A 374 10.92 0.24 -3.09
C ASP A 374 10.82 1.58 -2.34
N SER A 375 10.71 1.51 -1.02
CA SER A 375 10.55 2.69 -0.20
C SER A 375 11.84 3.50 -0.08
N GLU A 376 12.99 2.83 -0.03
CA GLU A 376 14.28 3.53 -0.08
C GLU A 376 14.55 4.11 -1.47
N MET A 377 14.09 3.46 -2.55
CA MET A 377 14.12 4.05 -3.89
C MET A 377 13.24 5.31 -3.95
N ALA A 378 12.00 5.25 -3.46
CA ALA A 378 11.13 6.42 -3.39
C ALA A 378 11.73 7.55 -2.57
N ARG A 379 12.37 7.23 -1.43
CA ARG A 379 13.11 8.21 -0.64
C ARG A 379 14.24 8.87 -1.45
N GLU A 380 15.02 8.08 -2.19
CA GLU A 380 16.11 8.61 -3.03
C GLU A 380 15.58 9.49 -4.18
N VAL A 381 14.44 9.15 -4.80
CA VAL A 381 13.79 10.00 -5.81
C VAL A 381 13.30 11.32 -5.20
N CYS A 382 12.59 11.27 -4.07
CA CYS A 382 12.12 12.46 -3.37
C CYS A 382 13.27 13.36 -2.86
N ASP A 383 14.39 12.79 -2.43
CA ASP A 383 15.59 13.54 -2.04
C ASP A 383 16.14 14.38 -3.20
N GLU A 384 16.14 13.83 -4.41
CA GLU A 384 16.64 14.49 -5.60
C GLU A 384 15.68 15.55 -6.14
N LEU A 385 14.38 15.21 -6.21
CA LEU A 385 13.37 16.11 -6.76
C LEU A 385 13.01 17.23 -5.78
N ALA A 386 12.51 16.89 -4.59
CA ALA A 386 12.05 17.89 -3.63
C ALA A 386 13.22 18.61 -2.96
N LEU A 387 14.15 17.87 -2.34
CA LEU A 387 15.11 18.48 -1.42
C LEU A 387 16.31 19.12 -2.11
N LYS A 388 16.70 18.63 -3.29
CA LYS A 388 17.85 19.18 -4.05
C LYS A 388 17.44 20.11 -5.19
N LYS A 389 16.39 19.76 -5.93
CA LYS A 389 15.94 20.53 -7.12
C LYS A 389 14.76 21.46 -6.83
N GLY A 390 14.11 21.35 -5.67
CA GLY A 390 12.93 22.16 -5.34
C GLY A 390 11.70 21.82 -6.20
N ILE A 391 11.67 20.64 -6.81
CA ILE A 391 10.55 20.17 -7.63
C ILE A 391 9.51 19.53 -6.72
N ALA A 392 8.28 20.02 -6.80
CA ALA A 392 7.13 19.44 -6.10
C ALA A 392 6.97 17.97 -6.49
N VAL A 393 6.90 17.06 -5.50
CA VAL A 393 6.68 15.64 -5.74
C VAL A 393 5.86 15.02 -4.62
N VAL A 394 4.80 14.29 -5.00
CA VAL A 394 3.94 13.55 -4.08
C VAL A 394 4.05 12.05 -4.40
N PRO A 395 4.78 11.26 -3.60
CA PRO A 395 4.96 9.83 -3.88
C PRO A 395 3.69 9.02 -3.60
N ILE A 396 3.33 8.16 -4.55
CA ILE A 396 2.30 7.12 -4.44
C ILE A 396 3.00 5.75 -4.50
N HIS A 397 3.56 5.34 -3.36
CA HIS A 397 4.40 4.15 -3.29
C HIS A 397 5.59 4.24 -4.26
N ASP A 398 5.54 3.52 -5.39
CA ASP A 398 6.56 3.43 -6.43
C ASP A 398 6.28 4.31 -7.66
N SER A 399 5.21 5.11 -7.64
CA SER A 399 4.97 6.19 -8.60
C SER A 399 5.06 7.58 -7.95
N PHE A 400 5.20 8.62 -8.78
CA PHE A 400 5.47 10.00 -8.32
C PHE A 400 4.60 11.01 -9.06
N VAL A 401 3.72 11.69 -8.34
CA VAL A 401 2.97 12.82 -8.92
C VAL A 401 3.87 14.05 -8.92
N VAL A 402 4.18 14.55 -10.11
CA VAL A 402 5.06 15.71 -10.36
C VAL A 402 4.41 16.66 -11.36
N PRO A 403 4.83 17.94 -11.44
CA PRO A 403 4.40 18.82 -12.52
C PRO A 403 4.77 18.21 -13.87
N ILE A 404 3.90 18.33 -14.87
CA ILE A 404 4.06 17.67 -16.17
C ILE A 404 5.38 18.02 -16.86
N GLN A 405 5.85 19.27 -16.70
CA GLN A 405 7.13 19.72 -17.22
C GLN A 405 8.35 19.06 -16.55
N SER A 406 8.16 18.42 -15.39
CA SER A 406 9.19 17.69 -14.65
C SER A 406 9.16 16.18 -14.89
N GLU A 407 8.26 15.68 -15.76
CA GLU A 407 8.11 14.25 -16.07
C GLU A 407 9.44 13.62 -16.48
N GLY A 408 10.13 14.20 -17.47
CA GLY A 408 11.42 13.66 -17.95
C GLY A 408 12.52 13.65 -16.88
N ILE A 409 12.60 14.68 -16.03
CA ILE A 409 13.57 14.73 -14.91
C ILE A 409 13.24 13.66 -13.85
N CYS A 410 11.95 13.42 -13.62
CA CYS A 410 11.48 12.38 -12.72
C CYS A 410 11.85 10.99 -13.27
N GLU A 411 11.57 10.70 -14.54
CA GLU A 411 11.91 9.43 -15.19
C GLU A 411 13.41 9.15 -15.18
N GLU A 412 14.25 10.15 -15.54
CA GLU A 412 15.71 10.03 -15.48
C GLU A 412 16.20 9.74 -14.05
N THR A 413 15.64 10.44 -13.06
CA THR A 413 15.97 10.23 -11.64
C THR A 413 15.56 8.83 -11.19
N MET A 414 14.36 8.39 -11.58
CA MET A 414 13.85 7.06 -11.27
C MET A 414 14.74 5.97 -11.85
N GLU A 415 15.17 6.11 -13.10
CA GLU A 415 16.02 5.12 -13.76
C GLU A 415 17.38 4.99 -13.08
N ARG A 416 18.05 6.13 -12.82
CA ARG A 416 19.32 6.13 -12.07
C ARG A 416 19.19 5.51 -10.67
N VAL A 417 18.11 5.80 -9.96
CA VAL A 417 17.83 5.20 -8.63
C VAL A 417 17.59 3.70 -8.75
N ARG A 418 16.87 3.26 -9.79
CA ARG A 418 16.62 1.85 -10.10
C ARG A 418 17.91 1.09 -10.36
N GLU A 419 18.77 1.59 -11.25
CA GLU A 419 20.07 0.97 -11.56
C GLU A 419 20.92 0.79 -10.30
N LYS A 420 21.03 1.85 -9.48
CA LYS A 420 21.76 1.81 -8.21
C LYS A 420 21.15 0.82 -7.21
N ALA A 421 19.83 0.76 -7.11
CA ALA A 421 19.16 -0.20 -6.23
C ALA A 421 19.36 -1.64 -6.70
N PHE A 422 19.20 -1.91 -7.99
CA PHE A 422 19.34 -3.24 -8.58
C PHE A 422 20.79 -3.74 -8.47
N SER A 423 21.78 -2.88 -8.72
CA SER A 423 23.20 -3.20 -8.51
C SER A 423 23.48 -3.63 -7.06
N ARG A 424 22.98 -2.88 -6.07
CA ARG A 424 23.12 -3.25 -4.64
C ARG A 424 22.47 -4.60 -4.31
N VAL A 425 21.32 -4.90 -4.91
CA VAL A 425 20.63 -6.19 -4.71
C VAL A 425 21.41 -7.33 -5.36
N MET A 426 21.89 -7.16 -6.59
CA MET A 426 22.68 -8.16 -7.30
C MET A 426 23.99 -8.47 -6.58
N GLU A 427 24.69 -7.46 -6.06
CA GLU A 427 25.92 -7.70 -5.29
C GLU A 427 25.66 -8.54 -4.03
N LYS A 428 24.54 -8.32 -3.34
CA LYS A 428 24.15 -9.11 -2.17
C LYS A 428 23.72 -10.54 -2.57
N GLY A 429 22.97 -10.66 -3.66
CA GLY A 429 22.51 -11.93 -4.22
C GLY A 429 23.68 -12.80 -4.70
N GLY A 430 24.61 -12.22 -5.45
CA GLY A 430 25.82 -12.89 -5.95
C GLY A 430 26.73 -13.37 -4.82
N ARG A 431 26.89 -12.58 -3.74
CA ARG A 431 27.61 -13.01 -2.53
C ARG A 431 26.92 -14.19 -1.84
N SER A 432 25.58 -14.19 -1.75
CA SER A 432 24.83 -15.33 -1.19
C SER A 432 24.88 -16.58 -2.06
N ALA A 433 24.84 -16.42 -3.39
CA ALA A 433 24.97 -17.53 -4.33
C ALA A 433 26.37 -18.16 -4.25
N ALA A 434 27.43 -17.35 -4.25
CA ALA A 434 28.80 -17.81 -4.08
C ALA A 434 29.05 -18.48 -2.73
N TYR A 435 28.48 -17.94 -1.64
CA TYR A 435 28.54 -18.55 -0.31
C TYR A 435 27.80 -19.89 -0.24
N SER A 436 26.62 -19.98 -0.85
CA SER A 436 25.82 -21.21 -0.89
C SER A 436 26.51 -22.30 -1.73
N GLN A 437 27.11 -21.94 -2.87
CA GLN A 437 27.92 -22.85 -3.68
C GLN A 437 29.16 -23.34 -2.91
N LYS A 438 29.80 -22.46 -2.14
CA LYS A 438 30.96 -22.82 -1.31
C LYS A 438 30.59 -23.76 -0.16
N ILE A 439 29.43 -23.57 0.48
CA ILE A 439 28.90 -24.50 1.49
C ILE A 439 28.55 -25.84 0.85
N GLN A 440 27.88 -25.83 -0.31
CA GLN A 440 27.53 -27.07 -1.01
C GLN A 440 28.78 -27.88 -1.37
N HIS A 441 29.83 -27.22 -1.87
CA HIS A 441 31.11 -27.87 -2.18
C HIS A 441 31.85 -28.40 -0.93
N VAL A 442 31.67 -27.77 0.24
CA VAL A 442 32.19 -28.27 1.53
C VAL A 442 31.40 -29.48 2.03
N LEU A 443 30.08 -29.49 1.85
CA LEU A 443 29.21 -30.63 2.20
C LEU A 443 29.44 -31.82 1.26
N ASP A 444 29.65 -31.54 -0.03
CA ASP A 444 29.96 -32.56 -1.04
C ASP A 444 31.40 -33.10 -0.88
N GLY A 445 32.32 -32.31 -0.32
CA GLY A 445 33.69 -32.73 0.02
C GLY A 445 33.83 -33.48 1.36
N ALA A 446 32.77 -33.57 2.17
CA ALA A 446 32.79 -34.19 3.51
C ALA A 446 32.09 -35.56 3.59
N LEU A 447 31.66 -36.13 2.45
CA LEU A 447 31.11 -37.49 2.41
C LEU A 447 32.21 -38.49 2.00
N PRO A 448 32.57 -39.45 2.85
CA PRO A 448 33.44 -40.56 2.42
C PRO A 448 32.71 -41.36 1.32
N PRO A 449 33.45 -41.91 0.34
CA PRO A 449 32.84 -42.65 -0.76
C PRO A 449 32.02 -43.84 -0.23
N PRO A 450 30.88 -44.17 -0.87
CA PRO A 450 30.05 -45.27 -0.44
C PRO A 450 30.82 -46.60 -0.53
N ALA A 451 30.71 -47.42 0.51
CA ALA A 451 31.31 -48.75 0.54
C ALA A 451 30.76 -49.62 -0.62
N PRO A 452 31.59 -50.46 -1.26
CA PRO A 452 31.16 -51.28 -2.38
C PRO A 452 30.06 -52.26 -1.97
N ALA A 453 29.03 -52.37 -2.81
CA ALA A 453 27.88 -53.23 -2.58
C ALA A 453 28.29 -54.70 -2.51
N SER A 454 27.78 -55.42 -1.51
CA SER A 454 27.92 -56.88 -1.41
C SER A 454 27.15 -57.58 -2.54
N PRO A 455 27.68 -58.66 -3.13
CA PRO A 455 27.03 -59.35 -4.24
C PRO A 455 25.78 -60.11 -3.78
N VAL A 456 24.70 -59.95 -4.55
CA VAL A 456 23.46 -60.72 -4.43
C VAL A 456 23.70 -62.14 -4.96
N PRO A 457 23.28 -63.22 -4.26
CA PRO A 457 23.42 -64.58 -4.77
C PRO A 457 22.44 -64.86 -5.92
N PRO A 458 22.80 -65.75 -6.87
CA PRO A 458 21.98 -66.01 -8.05
C PRO A 458 20.73 -66.83 -7.70
N ALA A 459 19.59 -66.40 -8.24
CA ALA A 459 18.36 -67.16 -8.21
C ALA A 459 18.42 -68.29 -9.26
N VAL A 460 18.11 -69.49 -8.80
CA VAL A 460 18.03 -70.73 -9.60
C VAL A 460 16.77 -70.69 -10.47
N LEU A 461 16.95 -70.99 -11.76
CA LEU A 461 15.91 -71.23 -12.76
C LEU A 461 15.10 -72.49 -12.44
N GLN A 462 13.77 -72.41 -12.52
CA GLN A 462 12.94 -73.49 -13.05
C GLN A 462 11.83 -72.93 -13.95
N SER A 463 11.60 -73.69 -15.01
CA SER A 463 10.77 -73.44 -16.18
C SER A 463 9.27 -73.57 -15.89
N ASP A 464 8.44 -72.87 -16.67
CA ASP A 464 7.64 -73.53 -17.69
C ASP A 464 6.85 -72.55 -18.57
N SER A 465 6.66 -73.03 -19.79
CA SER A 465 6.14 -72.45 -21.01
C SER A 465 4.67 -72.02 -21.01
N SER A 466 4.36 -70.93 -21.71
CA SER A 466 3.46 -70.97 -22.88
C SER A 466 3.36 -69.59 -23.54
N ALA A 467 3.47 -69.59 -24.86
CA ALA A 467 3.45 -68.44 -25.75
C ALA A 467 2.01 -67.97 -26.03
N THR A 468 1.83 -66.67 -26.31
CA THR A 468 1.13 -66.21 -27.52
C THR A 468 1.56 -64.77 -27.83
N ALA A 469 2.11 -64.56 -29.02
CA ALA A 469 2.43 -63.26 -29.60
C ALA A 469 1.23 -62.72 -30.38
N VAL A 470 1.01 -61.40 -30.37
CA VAL A 470 0.48 -60.68 -31.54
C VAL A 470 1.18 -59.33 -31.67
N GLN A 471 1.54 -59.05 -32.92
CA GLN A 471 2.45 -58.04 -33.47
C GLN A 471 1.98 -56.58 -33.40
N LEU A 472 3.01 -55.74 -33.51
CA LEU A 472 3.05 -54.35 -33.94
C LEU A 472 2.56 -54.14 -35.39
N ASP A 473 2.03 -52.95 -35.66
CA ASP A 473 2.17 -52.21 -36.92
C ASP A 473 2.12 -50.71 -36.53
N SER A 474 3.10 -49.82 -36.68
CA SER A 474 4.06 -49.46 -37.75
C SER A 474 3.49 -48.48 -38.81
N GLY A 475 4.27 -47.44 -39.13
CA GLY A 475 4.01 -46.37 -40.11
C GLY A 475 3.77 -45.00 -39.45
N SER A 476 4.75 -44.10 -39.23
CA SER A 476 5.71 -43.46 -40.17
C SER A 476 4.96 -42.57 -41.19
N ASP A 477 5.32 -41.33 -41.56
CA ASP A 477 6.54 -40.53 -41.48
C ASP A 477 6.20 -39.04 -41.72
N GLY A 478 7.15 -38.15 -41.44
CA GLY A 478 7.59 -37.21 -42.48
C GLY A 478 7.25 -35.71 -42.36
N SER A 479 8.13 -34.97 -41.68
CA SER A 479 8.86 -33.76 -42.17
C SER A 479 8.16 -32.66 -43.00
N GLY A 480 8.44 -31.40 -42.65
CA GLY A 480 8.49 -30.31 -43.64
C GLY A 480 8.42 -28.90 -43.08
N TRP A 481 9.56 -28.20 -43.03
CA TRP A 481 9.67 -26.75 -42.83
C TRP A 481 9.41 -26.00 -44.15
N LEU A 482 8.69 -24.87 -44.10
CA LEU A 482 8.93 -23.57 -44.76
C LEU A 482 7.63 -22.78 -45.00
N ASP A 483 7.81 -21.46 -45.13
CA ASP A 483 6.89 -20.37 -45.48
C ASP A 483 6.03 -19.77 -44.37
N ALA A 484 6.28 -18.52 -43.96
CA ALA A 484 6.21 -17.25 -44.70
C ALA A 484 4.76 -16.73 -44.80
N SER A 485 4.61 -15.57 -44.18
CA SER A 485 3.50 -14.62 -44.22
C SER A 485 2.69 -14.60 -45.52
N PRO A 486 1.35 -14.45 -45.39
CA PRO A 486 0.63 -13.51 -46.23
C PRO A 486 -0.18 -12.49 -45.40
N PHE A 487 0.24 -11.24 -45.53
CA PHE A 487 -0.56 -10.02 -45.74
C PHE A 487 -1.87 -9.79 -44.94
N SER A 488 -1.82 -8.70 -44.17
CA SER A 488 -2.64 -7.49 -44.38
C SER A 488 -4.15 -7.64 -44.56
N ASP A 489 -4.88 -7.37 -43.48
CA ASP A 489 -6.24 -6.83 -43.57
C ASP A 489 -6.43 -5.72 -42.51
N PRO A 490 -6.48 -4.43 -42.90
CA PRO A 490 -6.72 -3.32 -41.99
C PRO A 490 -8.22 -3.03 -41.88
N SER A 491 -8.99 -3.99 -41.36
CA SER A 491 -10.43 -3.83 -41.14
C SER A 491 -10.85 -4.29 -39.74
N TYR A 492 -10.28 -3.67 -38.70
CA TYR A 492 -10.75 -3.89 -37.32
C TYR A 492 -10.67 -2.63 -36.43
N LEU A 493 -10.87 -1.45 -37.03
CA LEU A 493 -10.96 -0.16 -36.34
C LEU A 493 -12.22 0.64 -36.73
N ALA A 494 -13.34 -0.05 -37.01
CA ALA A 494 -14.58 0.60 -37.45
C ALA A 494 -15.86 0.03 -36.80
N SER A 495 -15.82 -0.51 -35.58
CA SER A 495 -17.04 -1.03 -34.93
C SER A 495 -17.22 -0.72 -33.43
N VAL A 496 -16.54 0.29 -32.86
CA VAL A 496 -16.74 0.67 -31.43
C VAL A 496 -17.00 2.18 -31.22
N LEU A 497 -17.46 2.90 -32.26
CA LEU A 497 -17.93 4.28 -32.10
C LEU A 497 -19.24 4.52 -32.86
N SER A 498 -20.29 3.81 -32.47
CA SER A 498 -21.67 4.17 -32.78
C SER A 498 -22.48 4.10 -31.48
N ASP A 499 -22.55 5.24 -30.78
CA ASP A 499 -23.72 5.72 -30.03
C ASP A 499 -23.34 6.91 -29.14
N VAL A 500 -23.07 8.07 -29.74
CA VAL A 500 -23.42 9.40 -29.20
C VAL A 500 -23.65 10.34 -30.39
N GLY A 501 -24.74 11.10 -30.34
CA GLY A 501 -25.38 11.83 -31.44
C GLY A 501 -24.52 12.80 -32.26
N SER A 502 -24.91 12.88 -33.53
CA SER A 502 -24.40 13.74 -34.61
C SER A 502 -24.63 15.23 -34.36
N PHE A 503 -23.57 16.03 -34.53
CA PHE A 503 -23.63 17.47 -34.74
C PHE A 503 -23.27 17.76 -36.21
N ASP A 504 -24.19 18.32 -36.97
CA ASP A 504 -24.05 18.64 -38.39
C ASP A 504 -23.88 20.16 -38.57
N PRO A 505 -22.76 20.64 -39.16
CA PRO A 505 -22.55 22.05 -39.42
C PRO A 505 -22.55 22.33 -40.94
N ALA A 506 -23.71 22.49 -41.57
CA ALA A 506 -23.97 23.46 -42.66
C ALA A 506 -25.30 23.24 -43.41
N ALA A 507 -26.31 24.05 -43.09
CA ALA A 507 -27.39 24.58 -43.95
C ALA A 507 -28.42 25.21 -43.00
N ASP A 508 -29.08 26.35 -43.20
CA ASP A 508 -29.15 27.40 -44.22
C ASP A 508 -29.97 28.52 -43.52
N HIS A 509 -29.63 29.80 -43.73
CA HIS A 509 -30.59 30.85 -44.10
C HIS A 509 -29.95 32.25 -44.13
N ARG A 510 -29.79 32.73 -45.38
CA ARG A 510 -30.21 34.05 -45.90
C ARG A 510 -29.44 35.33 -45.48
N ARG A 511 -28.78 35.92 -46.51
CA ARG A 511 -28.47 37.35 -46.72
C ARG A 511 -29.78 38.14 -46.95
N GLU A 512 -29.95 39.42 -46.59
CA GLU A 512 -29.39 40.70 -47.12
C GLU A 512 -29.96 41.92 -46.29
N PRO A 513 -29.66 43.23 -46.54
CA PRO A 513 -28.36 43.92 -46.68
C PRO A 513 -28.28 45.35 -46.01
N LEU A 514 -27.04 45.90 -45.99
CA LEU A 514 -26.57 47.31 -46.21
C LEU A 514 -27.32 48.58 -45.69
N VAL A 515 -26.60 49.43 -44.92
CA VAL A 515 -26.38 50.91 -45.09
C VAL A 515 -25.04 51.28 -44.38
N ALA A 516 -23.91 51.55 -45.08
CA ALA A 516 -23.30 52.86 -45.47
C ALA A 516 -22.90 53.78 -44.27
N LEU A 517 -21.71 54.38 -44.03
CA LEU A 517 -20.52 54.90 -44.77
C LEU A 517 -19.36 55.17 -43.73
N PRO A 518 -18.21 55.81 -44.07
CA PRO A 518 -17.14 55.43 -45.00
C PRO A 518 -15.73 55.43 -44.36
N ARG A 519 -14.74 54.92 -45.13
CA ARG A 519 -13.29 54.91 -44.86
C ARG A 519 -12.60 56.20 -45.34
N SER A 520 -11.46 56.53 -44.72
CA SER A 520 -10.30 57.19 -45.34
C SER A 520 -9.03 56.48 -44.83
N HIS A 521 -8.38 55.61 -45.61
CA HIS A 521 -7.26 55.90 -46.54
C HIS A 521 -5.95 56.34 -45.87
N GLY A 522 -4.94 55.47 -45.96
CA GLY A 522 -3.54 55.77 -45.64
C GLY A 522 -2.65 54.52 -45.74
N ARG A 523 -2.08 54.28 -46.92
CA ARG A 523 -1.04 53.26 -47.23
C ARG A 523 0.28 53.58 -46.53
N ALA A 524 1.07 52.56 -46.16
CA ALA A 524 2.37 52.21 -46.76
C ALA A 524 3.13 51.16 -45.92
N ALA A 525 3.98 50.38 -46.60
CA ALA A 525 4.67 49.16 -46.17
C ALA A 525 6.04 49.44 -45.45
N PRO A 526 6.75 48.41 -44.93
CA PRO A 526 7.90 48.50 -43.99
C PRO A 526 9.25 48.62 -44.77
N PRO A 527 10.47 48.75 -44.18
CA PRO A 527 11.13 47.73 -43.34
C PRO A 527 12.23 48.24 -42.34
N GLU A 528 12.97 47.28 -41.75
CA GLU A 528 14.34 47.35 -41.21
C GLU A 528 14.62 47.81 -39.76
N ALA A 529 15.17 46.87 -38.97
CA ALA A 529 16.18 47.09 -37.92
C ALA A 529 17.59 47.10 -38.59
N PRO A 530 18.71 47.60 -38.00
CA PRO A 530 19.03 47.64 -36.56
C PRO A 530 19.83 48.89 -36.09
N VAL A 531 20.27 48.87 -34.81
CA VAL A 531 21.51 49.44 -34.23
C VAL A 531 21.29 50.19 -32.89
N ALA A 532 22.24 49.92 -31.99
CA ALA A 532 22.41 50.27 -30.59
C ALA A 532 22.31 51.75 -30.18
N ALA A 533 21.91 52.00 -28.92
CA ALA A 533 22.39 53.14 -28.13
C ALA A 533 22.30 52.89 -26.62
N ARG A 534 23.29 53.44 -25.92
CA ARG A 534 23.58 53.39 -24.48
C ARG A 534 22.65 54.27 -23.63
N ALA A 535 22.53 53.85 -22.38
CA ALA A 535 22.45 54.59 -21.10
C ALA A 535 21.80 55.98 -21.07
N VAL A 536 20.76 56.10 -20.23
CA VAL A 536 20.35 57.35 -19.60
C VAL A 536 20.08 57.06 -18.11
N ASP A 537 20.83 57.72 -17.24
CA ASP A 537 20.62 57.78 -15.80
C ASP A 537 19.33 58.56 -15.49
N LEU A 538 18.50 58.03 -14.59
CA LEU A 538 17.43 58.78 -13.94
C LEU A 538 17.58 58.68 -12.42
N VAL A 539 17.92 59.83 -11.85
CA VAL A 539 17.98 60.14 -10.42
C VAL A 539 16.55 60.27 -9.88
N HIS A 540 16.25 59.59 -8.77
CA HIS A 540 15.08 59.87 -7.93
C HIS A 540 15.50 60.33 -6.52
N PRO A 541 14.78 61.30 -5.90
CA PRO A 541 15.15 61.95 -4.64
C PRO A 541 14.76 61.14 -3.38
N PRO A 542 15.30 61.46 -2.18
CA PRO A 542 15.10 60.68 -0.96
C PRO A 542 13.79 61.01 -0.24
N ILE A 543 13.17 59.97 0.35
CA ILE A 543 11.96 60.04 1.20
C ILE A 543 12.39 60.11 2.68
N PRO A 544 11.72 60.91 3.54
CA PRO A 544 12.21 61.25 4.88
C PRO A 544 11.99 60.17 5.94
N ALA A 545 12.87 60.16 6.94
CA ALA A 545 12.82 59.29 8.11
C ALA A 545 11.65 59.67 9.05
N VAL A 546 10.86 58.67 9.46
CA VAL A 546 9.91 58.77 10.57
C VAL A 546 10.49 57.95 11.73
N GLU A 547 10.77 58.65 12.83
CA GLU A 547 11.19 58.07 14.10
C GLU A 547 10.07 57.20 14.68
N SER A 548 10.38 55.95 15.02
CA SER A 548 9.53 55.12 15.87
C SER A 548 10.23 54.90 17.20
N VAL A 549 9.62 55.42 18.25
CA VAL A 549 9.99 55.22 19.66
C VAL A 549 9.46 53.86 20.08
N VAL A 550 10.32 52.85 20.19
CA VAL A 550 10.07 51.64 20.96
C VAL A 550 11.32 51.31 21.76
N ALA A 551 11.20 51.37 23.09
CA ALA A 551 12.26 51.07 24.04
C ALA A 551 12.70 49.59 23.93
N PRO A 552 13.99 49.27 24.09
CA PRO A 552 14.47 47.89 24.09
C PRO A 552 14.08 47.17 25.39
N VAL A 553 13.26 46.13 25.27
CA VAL A 553 13.03 45.13 26.32
C VAL A 553 14.28 44.25 26.44
N PRO A 554 14.82 44.02 27.66
CA PRO A 554 16.05 43.24 27.82
C PRO A 554 15.81 41.75 27.52
N VAL A 555 16.64 41.21 26.63
CA VAL A 555 16.71 39.78 26.34
C VAL A 555 17.37 39.08 27.54
N ALA A 556 16.56 38.35 28.31
CA ALA A 556 17.05 37.40 29.30
C ALA A 556 17.69 36.19 28.60
N PRO A 557 18.82 35.64 29.10
CA PRO A 557 19.47 34.49 28.49
C PRO A 557 18.56 33.26 28.62
N SER A 558 18.34 32.57 27.49
CA SER A 558 17.59 31.31 27.45
C SER A 558 18.21 30.30 28.41
N ALA A 559 17.50 30.00 29.50
CA ALA A 559 17.82 28.88 30.34
C ALA A 559 17.70 27.60 29.49
N ARG A 560 18.85 26.96 29.23
CA ARG A 560 18.91 25.54 28.85
C ARG A 560 18.12 24.76 29.89
N ALA A 561 16.89 24.37 29.54
CA ALA A 561 16.15 23.37 30.30
C ALA A 561 16.97 22.07 30.22
N ARG A 562 17.58 21.75 31.36
CA ARG A 562 18.40 20.57 31.60
C ARG A 562 17.57 19.33 31.29
N ARG A 563 18.13 18.42 30.48
CA ARG A 563 17.71 17.01 30.46
C ARG A 563 17.76 16.49 31.90
N PRO A 564 16.74 15.78 32.41
CA PRO A 564 16.93 14.98 33.60
C PRO A 564 17.84 13.80 33.22
N SER A 565 19.09 13.90 33.65
CA SER A 565 20.01 12.78 33.80
C SER A 565 19.47 11.88 34.91
N PHE A 566 18.78 10.80 34.53
CA PHE A 566 18.62 9.66 35.43
C PHE A 566 19.77 8.68 35.18
N CYS A 567 20.85 8.88 35.93
CA CYS A 567 21.81 7.83 36.22
C CYS A 567 21.70 7.53 37.72
N GLN A 568 21.46 6.26 38.06
CA GLN A 568 21.97 5.47 39.21
C GLN A 568 20.95 4.37 39.58
N PRO A 569 21.37 3.24 40.17
CA PRO A 569 22.56 2.42 39.93
C PRO A 569 22.18 0.94 39.65
N GLY A 570 23.19 0.09 39.43
CA GLY A 570 23.10 -1.24 38.83
C GLY A 570 22.07 -2.22 39.40
N TYR A 571 21.49 -2.98 38.47
CA TYR A 571 20.90 -4.30 38.73
C TYR A 571 21.49 -5.25 37.69
N ASP A 572 22.34 -6.13 38.18
CA ASP A 572 23.01 -7.20 37.44
C ASP A 572 22.01 -8.35 37.28
N TRP A 573 21.58 -8.64 36.05
CA TRP A 573 20.50 -9.59 35.76
C TRP A 573 20.98 -11.02 35.45
N GLU A 574 22.27 -11.32 35.64
CA GLU A 574 22.84 -12.64 35.28
C GLU A 574 23.11 -13.61 36.45
N ALA A 575 22.63 -13.36 37.69
CA ALA A 575 22.99 -14.22 38.83
C ALA A 575 21.83 -14.78 39.71
N ALA A 576 20.55 -14.59 39.37
CA ALA A 576 19.44 -14.92 40.28
C ALA A 576 18.40 -15.95 39.80
N GLU A 577 18.61 -16.66 38.68
CA GLU A 577 17.70 -17.72 38.22
C GLU A 577 18.30 -19.14 38.27
N LEU A 578 19.48 -19.29 38.91
CA LEU A 578 20.16 -20.59 39.11
C LEU A 578 20.14 -21.11 40.56
N ALA A 579 19.42 -20.44 41.47
CA ALA A 579 19.35 -20.82 42.90
C ALA A 579 17.95 -21.19 43.42
N ALA A 580 16.97 -21.42 42.53
CA ALA A 580 15.60 -21.80 42.92
C ALA A 580 15.21 -23.26 42.57
N MET A 581 16.17 -24.13 42.25
CA MET A 581 15.91 -25.54 41.90
C MET A 581 16.44 -26.58 42.91
N ALA A 582 16.73 -26.20 44.16
CA ALA A 582 17.23 -27.16 45.15
C ALA A 582 16.74 -26.90 46.59
N ALA A 583 15.47 -27.22 46.88
CA ALA A 583 15.01 -27.68 48.19
C ALA A 583 13.53 -28.15 48.12
N ALA A 584 13.29 -29.46 48.23
CA ALA A 584 11.96 -30.05 48.42
C ALA A 584 11.49 -29.89 49.89
N PRO A 585 10.20 -30.08 50.23
CA PRO A 585 9.70 -31.46 50.40
C PRO A 585 8.25 -31.75 49.99
N LEU A 586 8.04 -33.05 49.79
CA LEU A 586 6.79 -33.79 49.57
C LEU A 586 5.69 -33.51 50.60
N SER A 587 4.44 -33.36 50.15
CA SER A 587 3.25 -33.98 50.77
C SER A 587 1.98 -33.78 49.92
N GLY A 588 1.10 -34.79 49.87
CA GLY A 588 -0.31 -34.60 49.51
C GLY A 588 -0.84 -35.30 48.26
N ALA A 589 -1.14 -36.60 48.38
CA ALA A 589 -1.79 -37.43 47.36
C ALA A 589 -3.26 -37.07 47.07
N ARG A 590 -3.71 -37.36 45.82
CA ARG A 590 -5.00 -37.99 45.38
C ARG A 590 -5.29 -37.55 43.92
N ARG A 591 -5.86 -38.28 42.96
CA ARG A 591 -6.27 -39.68 42.74
C ARG A 591 -6.92 -39.66 41.33
N TRP A 592 -6.27 -40.16 40.27
CA TRP A 592 -6.92 -40.38 38.97
C TRP A 592 -7.39 -41.84 38.87
N LYS A 593 -8.71 -42.04 38.77
CA LYS A 593 -9.35 -43.35 38.56
C LYS A 593 -9.39 -43.68 37.06
N LYS A 594 -8.94 -44.89 36.74
CA LYS A 594 -9.17 -45.64 35.49
C LYS A 594 -10.59 -46.21 35.43
N THR A 595 -11.17 -46.23 34.23
CA THR A 595 -12.07 -47.27 33.67
C THR A 595 -12.00 -47.15 32.13
N LYS A 596 -11.32 -48.02 31.35
CA LYS A 596 -11.79 -49.28 30.71
C LYS A 596 -13.22 -49.17 30.11
N GLY A 597 -13.55 -49.48 28.85
CA GLY A 597 -12.82 -50.00 27.68
C GLY A 597 -13.78 -50.53 26.58
N ARG A 598 -13.22 -50.93 25.41
CA ARG A 598 -13.71 -51.80 24.27
C ARG A 598 -13.59 -51.07 22.90
N ARG A 599 -12.68 -51.36 21.94
CA ARG A 599 -12.31 -52.57 21.12
C ARG A 599 -13.50 -52.99 20.20
N ILE A 600 -13.40 -53.29 18.88
CA ILE A 600 -12.36 -53.87 17.99
C ILE A 600 -12.67 -53.51 16.50
N SER A 601 -11.61 -53.51 15.67
CA SER A 601 -11.48 -53.53 14.19
C SER A 601 -12.09 -54.79 13.51
N PRO A 602 -11.84 -55.13 12.21
CA PRO A 602 -10.52 -55.28 11.54
C PRO A 602 -10.08 -54.12 10.68
#